data_AF-A0A919MKN4-F1
#
_entry.id   AF-A0A919MKN4-F1
#
_cell.length_a   1.000
_cell.length_b   1.000
_cell.length_c   1.000
_cell.angle_alpha   90.00
_cell.angle_beta   90.00
_cell.angle_gamma   90.00
#
_symmetry.space_group_name_H-M   'P 1'
#
loop_
_entity.id
_entity.type
_entity.pdbx_description
1 polymer ?
#
loop_
_entity_poly.entity_id
_entity_poly.type
_entity_poly.pdbx_seq_one_letter_code
_entity_poly.pdbx_strand_id
1 'polypeptide(L)'
;MSDPRTTPSIFTRGAVDLGALRPASKPAPAGPAGPAASPAAPANPGGAPPVVIDVTEANFQTTVLELSMTTPVILDFWAEWCEPCKQLSPVLEKLAAEGGGSWVLGKVDVDANPRLAQALRVQGIPMVIAVVGGQLVEGFTGVLPETQIRQYVDAVLKAGGVEVAAPEDPRLDAADDAMMTGDLDAAEAAYRKILAESPQDHAAESGLAQVELYRRVTGVDAEKALARAAADPDDLEAQQLAADIEVLSGQAPEAYERLVAAVRRSSGDERDSVRKHLLSLFTVAGPDDSAVASARRALARALF
;
A
#
# COMPACT_ATOMS: atom_id res chain seq x y z
N MET A 1 -12.87 -32.47 29.06
CA MET A 1 -11.89 -31.74 28.22
C MET A 1 -12.61 -31.39 26.94
N SER A 2 -13.06 -30.15 26.81
CA SER A 2 -13.78 -29.63 25.66
C SER A 2 -13.05 -28.35 25.21
N ASP A 3 -12.64 -28.31 23.95
CA ASP A 3 -11.85 -27.22 23.35
C ASP A 3 -12.80 -26.22 22.66
N PRO A 4 -12.75 -24.89 22.96
CA PRO A 4 -13.66 -23.91 22.41
C PRO A 4 -12.97 -22.96 21.41
N ARG A 5 -12.63 -23.40 20.19
CA ARG A 5 -12.24 -22.48 19.08
C ARG A 5 -12.58 -23.00 17.68
N THR A 6 -13.85 -23.17 17.38
CA THR A 6 -14.27 -23.24 15.97
C THR A 6 -15.59 -22.49 15.77
N THR A 7 -15.45 -21.19 15.54
CA THR A 7 -16.51 -20.38 14.91
C THR A 7 -16.34 -20.52 13.39
N PRO A 8 -17.38 -20.82 12.62
CA PRO A 8 -17.26 -20.99 11.17
C PRO A 8 -17.03 -19.63 10.50
N SER A 9 -15.87 -19.48 9.84
CA SER A 9 -15.57 -18.33 9.01
C SER A 9 -16.42 -18.34 7.74
N ILE A 10 -17.03 -17.20 7.42
CA ILE A 10 -17.97 -16.98 6.32
C ILE A 10 -17.32 -16.98 4.92
N PHE A 11 -16.01 -17.26 4.82
CA PHE A 11 -15.24 -17.21 3.57
C PHE A 11 -15.14 -18.53 2.79
N THR A 12 -16.12 -19.42 2.92
CA THR A 12 -16.11 -20.70 2.18
C THR A 12 -17.31 -20.82 1.25
N ARG A 13 -17.36 -19.98 0.22
CA ARG A 13 -18.11 -20.29 -1.02
C ARG A 13 -17.36 -19.74 -2.23
N GLY A 14 -16.75 -20.65 -2.98
CA GLY A 14 -16.28 -20.34 -4.34
C GLY A 14 -14.82 -20.70 -4.64
N ALA A 15 -14.29 -21.81 -4.14
CA ALA A 15 -13.06 -22.34 -4.71
C ALA A 15 -13.35 -22.83 -6.15
N VAL A 16 -12.81 -22.13 -7.15
CA VAL A 16 -12.76 -22.60 -8.53
C VAL A 16 -11.55 -23.53 -8.62
N ASP A 17 -11.80 -24.84 -8.76
CA ASP A 17 -10.76 -25.84 -8.96
C ASP A 17 -10.24 -25.77 -10.41
N LEU A 18 -8.99 -25.32 -10.58
CA LEU A 18 -8.29 -25.21 -11.88
C LEU A 18 -7.44 -26.46 -12.20
N GLY A 19 -7.68 -27.59 -11.55
CA GLY A 19 -7.02 -28.86 -11.82
C GLY A 19 -7.20 -29.41 -13.25
N ALA A 20 -8.05 -28.78 -14.07
CA ALA A 20 -8.29 -29.13 -15.48
C ALA A 20 -7.21 -28.59 -16.45
N LEU A 21 -6.29 -27.72 -16.02
CA LEU A 21 -5.19 -27.20 -16.86
C LEU A 21 -3.89 -28.00 -16.71
N ARG A 22 -3.98 -29.33 -16.62
CA ARG A 22 -2.81 -30.21 -16.76
C ARG A 22 -2.58 -30.53 -18.24
N PRO A 23 -1.39 -30.26 -18.82
CA PRO A 23 -1.12 -30.67 -20.19
C PRO A 23 -1.01 -32.20 -20.27
N ALA A 24 -1.84 -32.81 -21.11
CA ALA A 24 -1.67 -34.20 -21.51
C ALA A 24 -0.44 -34.29 -22.43
N SER A 25 0.64 -34.90 -21.94
CA SER A 25 1.78 -35.28 -22.79
C SER A 25 1.35 -36.34 -23.79
N LYS A 26 1.50 -36.06 -25.09
CA LYS A 26 1.59 -37.06 -26.15
C LYS A 26 2.51 -36.55 -27.27
N PRO A 27 3.36 -37.41 -27.88
CA PRO A 27 4.40 -36.96 -28.78
C PRO A 27 3.85 -36.68 -30.19
N ALA A 28 4.39 -35.65 -30.84
CA ALA A 28 4.04 -35.24 -32.20
C ALA A 28 4.75 -36.09 -33.27
N PRO A 29 4.13 -36.33 -34.44
CA PRO A 29 4.85 -36.74 -35.64
C PRO A 29 5.34 -35.52 -36.45
N ALA A 30 6.52 -35.68 -37.06
CA ALA A 30 7.21 -34.67 -37.86
C ALA A 30 6.54 -34.38 -39.22
N GLY A 31 6.53 -33.11 -39.63
CA GLY A 31 6.13 -32.62 -40.95
C GLY A 31 6.62 -31.18 -41.19
N PRO A 32 6.85 -30.74 -42.45
CA PRO A 32 8.08 -30.03 -42.82
C PRO A 32 8.02 -28.49 -42.74
N ALA A 33 9.22 -27.92 -42.74
CA ALA A 33 9.57 -26.52 -42.53
C ALA A 33 9.00 -25.52 -43.55
N GLY A 34 8.57 -24.36 -43.03
CA GLY A 34 8.34 -23.09 -43.73
C GLY A 34 9.01 -21.94 -42.96
N PRO A 35 9.35 -20.80 -43.60
CA PRO A 35 10.58 -20.08 -43.28
C PRO A 35 10.47 -19.03 -42.15
N ALA A 36 11.45 -19.12 -41.25
CA ALA A 36 12.17 -18.07 -40.50
C ALA A 36 11.41 -16.82 -40.02
N ALA A 37 11.03 -16.82 -38.74
CA ALA A 37 10.92 -15.62 -37.93
C ALA A 37 12.32 -15.16 -37.48
N SER A 38 12.57 -13.84 -37.50
CA SER A 38 13.79 -13.21 -36.97
C SER A 38 13.92 -13.41 -35.46
N PRO A 39 15.15 -13.48 -34.91
CA PRO A 39 15.40 -14.02 -33.58
C PRO A 39 15.09 -13.00 -32.48
N ALA A 40 14.40 -13.47 -31.43
CA ALA A 40 14.31 -12.78 -30.14
C ALA A 40 15.69 -12.67 -29.50
N ALA A 41 16.02 -11.50 -28.98
CA ALA A 41 17.23 -11.23 -28.21
C ALA A 41 17.21 -11.96 -26.85
N PRO A 42 18.38 -12.33 -26.29
CA PRO A 42 18.44 -13.12 -25.06
C PRO A 42 18.09 -12.28 -23.82
N ALA A 43 17.42 -12.92 -22.87
CA ALA A 43 17.07 -12.37 -21.57
C ALA A 43 18.32 -12.08 -20.71
N ASN A 44 18.37 -10.88 -20.12
CA ASN A 44 19.29 -10.54 -19.03
C ASN A 44 18.69 -11.00 -17.69
N PRO A 45 19.42 -11.76 -16.86
CA PRO A 45 18.99 -12.09 -15.51
C PRO A 45 19.44 -10.95 -14.57
N GLY A 46 18.51 -10.13 -14.09
CA GLY A 46 18.80 -9.10 -13.08
C GLY A 46 18.06 -7.76 -13.22
N GLY A 47 17.06 -7.64 -14.09
CA GLY A 47 16.23 -6.43 -14.20
C GLY A 47 14.99 -6.50 -13.32
N ALA A 48 14.56 -5.36 -12.76
CA ALA A 48 13.23 -5.20 -12.20
C ALA A 48 12.17 -5.79 -13.15
N PRO A 49 11.10 -6.42 -12.62
CA PRO A 49 10.11 -7.05 -13.47
C PRO A 49 9.55 -6.04 -14.47
N PRO A 50 9.32 -6.45 -15.73
CA PRO A 50 8.69 -5.58 -16.72
C PRO A 50 7.35 -5.08 -16.17
N VAL A 51 7.20 -3.77 -16.18
CA VAL A 51 6.06 -3.05 -15.61
C VAL A 51 4.77 -3.29 -16.42
N VAL A 52 4.92 -3.67 -17.68
CA VAL A 52 3.83 -4.10 -18.58
C VAL A 52 4.23 -5.42 -19.24
N ILE A 53 3.32 -6.40 -19.23
CA ILE A 53 3.53 -7.74 -19.79
C ILE A 53 2.34 -8.16 -20.66
N ASP A 54 2.61 -8.92 -21.72
CA ASP A 54 1.56 -9.59 -22.48
C ASP A 54 1.21 -10.93 -21.82
N VAL A 55 -0.07 -11.08 -21.49
CA VAL A 55 -0.61 -12.24 -20.80
C VAL A 55 -1.39 -13.09 -21.80
N THR A 56 -1.04 -14.37 -21.84
CA THR A 56 -1.64 -15.38 -22.72
C THR A 56 -2.12 -16.58 -21.92
N GLU A 57 -2.97 -17.41 -22.52
CA GLU A 57 -3.38 -18.69 -21.94
C GLU A 57 -2.18 -19.57 -21.53
N ALA A 58 -1.07 -19.51 -22.27
CA ALA A 58 0.11 -20.34 -22.03
C ALA A 58 0.97 -19.86 -20.86
N ASN A 59 1.03 -18.54 -20.60
CA ASN A 59 1.90 -17.96 -19.59
C ASN A 59 1.15 -17.49 -18.33
N PHE A 60 -0.18 -17.52 -18.31
CA PHE A 60 -0.99 -17.01 -17.20
C PHE A 60 -0.58 -17.58 -15.84
N GLN A 61 -0.35 -18.90 -15.76
CA GLN A 61 0.04 -19.56 -14.51
C GLN A 61 1.34 -19.00 -13.94
N THR A 62 2.39 -18.92 -14.76
CA THR A 62 3.73 -18.51 -14.33
C THR A 62 3.89 -17.00 -14.23
N THR A 63 3.22 -16.25 -15.10
CA THR A 63 3.44 -14.80 -15.22
C THR A 63 2.43 -14.00 -14.40
N VAL A 64 1.21 -14.52 -14.17
CA VAL A 64 0.20 -13.82 -13.38
C VAL A 64 0.10 -14.39 -11.98
N LEU A 65 -0.14 -15.70 -11.84
CA LEU A 65 -0.39 -16.27 -10.50
C LEU A 65 0.88 -16.29 -9.64
N GLU A 66 2.01 -16.78 -10.16
CA GLU A 66 3.26 -16.80 -9.39
C GLU A 66 3.76 -15.39 -9.07
N LEU A 67 3.71 -14.46 -10.04
CA LEU A 67 4.11 -13.07 -9.82
C LEU A 67 3.22 -12.38 -8.78
N SER A 68 1.91 -12.62 -8.81
CA SER A 68 0.97 -12.06 -7.85
C SER A 68 1.24 -12.41 -6.39
N MET A 69 2.05 -13.45 -6.13
CA MET A 69 2.48 -13.82 -4.78
C MET A 69 3.42 -12.78 -4.15
N THR A 70 4.15 -12.02 -4.97
CA THR A 70 5.09 -10.99 -4.52
C THR A 70 4.71 -9.59 -4.99
N THR A 71 4.07 -9.48 -6.15
CA THR A 71 3.76 -8.19 -6.80
C THR A 71 2.37 -8.25 -7.41
N PRO A 72 1.42 -7.40 -6.98
CA PRO A 72 0.07 -7.34 -7.55
C PRO A 72 0.08 -7.23 -9.09
N VAL A 73 -0.77 -8.01 -9.75
CA VAL A 73 -0.92 -7.98 -11.21
C VAL A 73 -2.30 -7.47 -11.57
N ILE A 74 -2.39 -6.36 -12.29
CA ILE A 74 -3.65 -5.81 -12.79
C ILE A 74 -3.78 -6.19 -14.27
N LEU A 75 -4.84 -6.90 -14.62
CA LEU A 75 -5.11 -7.40 -15.97
C LEU A 75 -6.01 -6.42 -16.72
N ASP A 76 -5.61 -6.00 -17.92
CA ASP A 76 -6.39 -5.22 -18.88
C ASP A 76 -6.86 -6.14 -20.02
N PHE A 77 -8.17 -6.43 -20.06
CA PHE A 77 -8.80 -7.23 -21.11
C PHE A 77 -9.27 -6.32 -22.24
N TRP A 78 -8.66 -6.49 -23.42
CA TRP A 78 -8.83 -5.62 -24.57
C TRP A 78 -8.96 -6.41 -25.88
N ALA A 79 -9.27 -5.69 -26.97
CA ALA A 79 -9.21 -6.19 -28.35
C ALA A 79 -8.97 -5.04 -29.33
N GLU A 80 -8.45 -5.32 -30.53
CA GLU A 80 -8.15 -4.30 -31.56
C GLU A 80 -9.38 -3.47 -32.00
N TRP A 81 -10.54 -4.12 -32.05
CA TRP A 81 -11.81 -3.49 -32.44
C TRP A 81 -12.45 -2.68 -31.30
N CYS A 82 -11.91 -2.76 -30.08
CA CYS A 82 -12.45 -2.09 -28.92
C CYS A 82 -11.99 -0.63 -28.84
N GLU A 83 -12.81 0.28 -29.38
CA GLU A 83 -12.51 1.71 -29.33
C GLU A 83 -12.37 2.29 -27.90
N PRO A 84 -13.22 1.90 -26.91
CA PRO A 84 -13.04 2.37 -25.53
C PRO A 84 -11.74 1.85 -24.88
N CYS A 85 -11.24 0.68 -25.28
CA CYS A 85 -9.97 0.15 -24.76
C CYS A 85 -8.79 1.07 -25.12
N LYS A 86 -8.81 1.68 -26.30
CA LYS A 86 -7.78 2.65 -26.74
C LYS A 86 -7.72 3.90 -25.87
N GLN A 87 -8.76 4.20 -25.09
CA GLN A 87 -8.76 5.28 -24.11
C GLN A 87 -8.23 4.82 -22.75
N LEU A 88 -8.51 3.58 -22.34
CA LEU A 88 -8.15 3.06 -21.03
C LEU A 88 -6.72 2.54 -20.96
N SER A 89 -6.30 1.71 -21.93
CA SER A 89 -5.00 1.02 -21.89
C SER A 89 -3.81 1.98 -21.74
N PRO A 90 -3.75 3.14 -22.45
CA PRO A 90 -2.65 4.10 -22.26
C PRO A 90 -2.59 4.70 -20.85
N VAL A 91 -3.76 4.87 -20.19
CA VAL A 91 -3.81 5.38 -18.81
C VAL A 91 -3.27 4.32 -17.86
N LEU A 92 -3.66 3.05 -18.02
CA LEU A 92 -3.12 1.96 -17.21
C LEU A 92 -1.61 1.78 -17.41
N GLU A 93 -1.12 1.86 -18.65
CA GLU A 93 0.32 1.77 -18.97
C GLU A 93 1.11 2.92 -18.30
N LYS A 94 0.58 4.15 -18.38
CA LYS A 94 1.15 5.31 -17.69
C LYS A 94 1.24 5.09 -16.18
N LEU A 95 0.13 4.65 -15.56
CA LEU A 95 0.07 4.44 -14.11
C LEU A 95 0.98 3.29 -13.66
N ALA A 96 1.12 2.24 -14.46
CA ALA A 96 2.05 1.15 -14.18
C ALA A 96 3.48 1.69 -14.16
N ALA A 97 3.87 2.48 -15.17
CA ALA A 97 5.18 3.12 -15.26
C ALA A 97 5.48 4.03 -14.05
N GLU A 98 4.50 4.84 -13.63
CA GLU A 98 4.60 5.67 -12.42
C GLU A 98 4.75 4.83 -11.14
N GLY A 99 4.13 3.65 -11.09
CA GLY A 99 4.20 2.73 -9.95
C GLY A 99 5.58 2.08 -9.74
N GLY A 100 6.53 2.21 -10.67
CA GLY A 100 7.93 1.82 -10.45
C GLY A 100 8.15 0.34 -10.11
N GLY A 101 7.21 -0.55 -10.46
CA GLY A 101 7.27 -1.99 -10.13
C GLY A 101 6.56 -2.39 -8.84
N SER A 102 5.87 -1.47 -8.15
CA SER A 102 4.96 -1.81 -7.03
C SER A 102 3.78 -2.71 -7.46
N TRP A 103 3.44 -2.68 -8.74
CA TRP A 103 2.51 -3.60 -9.41
C TRP A 103 2.88 -3.76 -10.88
N VAL A 104 2.27 -4.75 -11.55
CA VAL A 104 2.49 -5.04 -12.97
C VAL A 104 1.18 -5.01 -13.75
N LEU A 105 1.19 -4.39 -14.92
CA LEU A 105 0.06 -4.41 -15.86
C LEU A 105 0.17 -5.62 -16.80
N GLY A 106 -0.84 -6.49 -16.79
CA GLY A 106 -0.96 -7.61 -17.73
C GLY A 106 -1.98 -7.33 -18.82
N LYS A 107 -1.54 -7.24 -20.07
CA LYS A 107 -2.44 -7.03 -21.21
C LYS A 107 -2.95 -8.37 -21.73
N VAL A 108 -4.27 -8.53 -21.81
CA VAL A 108 -4.91 -9.75 -22.31
C VAL A 108 -5.77 -9.40 -23.52
N ASP A 109 -5.33 -9.80 -24.71
CA ASP A 109 -6.16 -9.79 -25.91
C ASP A 109 -7.20 -10.93 -25.81
N VAL A 110 -8.48 -10.57 -25.76
CA VAL A 110 -9.58 -11.54 -25.62
C VAL A 110 -9.87 -12.35 -26.88
N ASP A 111 -9.51 -11.83 -28.07
CA ASP A 111 -9.66 -12.56 -29.33
C ASP A 111 -8.59 -13.66 -29.44
N ALA A 112 -7.37 -13.36 -28.98
CA ALA A 112 -6.28 -14.32 -28.95
C ALA A 112 -6.38 -15.32 -27.78
N ASN A 113 -7.06 -14.95 -26.68
CA ASN A 113 -7.12 -15.73 -25.43
C ASN A 113 -8.56 -15.97 -24.93
N PRO A 114 -9.46 -16.54 -25.75
CA PRO A 114 -10.88 -16.64 -25.41
C PRO A 114 -11.17 -17.58 -24.23
N ARG A 115 -10.34 -18.61 -23.99
CA ARG A 115 -10.54 -19.51 -22.85
C ARG A 115 -10.17 -18.83 -21.55
N LEU A 116 -9.12 -18.01 -21.55
CA LEU A 116 -8.72 -17.22 -20.39
C LEU A 116 -9.81 -16.20 -20.04
N ALA A 117 -10.32 -15.46 -21.03
CA ALA A 117 -11.42 -14.52 -20.85
C ALA A 117 -12.68 -15.23 -20.28
N GLN A 118 -13.01 -16.40 -20.80
CA GLN A 118 -14.13 -17.20 -20.29
C GLN A 118 -13.92 -17.68 -18.85
N ALA A 119 -12.72 -18.19 -18.52
CA ALA A 119 -12.39 -18.67 -17.19
C ALA A 119 -12.49 -17.57 -16.13
N LEU A 120 -12.06 -16.36 -16.48
CA LEU A 120 -12.16 -15.16 -15.64
C LEU A 120 -13.51 -14.44 -15.75
N ARG A 121 -14.47 -15.05 -16.47
CA ARG A 121 -15.85 -14.59 -16.62
C ARG A 121 -15.97 -13.18 -17.21
N VAL A 122 -15.06 -12.78 -18.10
CA VAL A 122 -15.13 -11.51 -18.81
C VAL A 122 -16.39 -11.49 -19.69
N GLN A 123 -17.34 -10.59 -19.39
CA GLN A 123 -18.62 -10.46 -20.12
C GLN A 123 -18.63 -9.30 -21.12
N GLY A 124 -17.63 -8.42 -21.07
CA GLY A 124 -17.49 -7.27 -21.93
C GLY A 124 -16.12 -6.63 -21.76
N ILE A 125 -15.69 -5.85 -22.75
CA ILE A 125 -14.40 -5.13 -22.74
C ILE A 125 -14.63 -3.63 -22.97
N PRO A 126 -13.75 -2.75 -22.43
CA PRO A 126 -12.60 -3.07 -21.58
C PRO A 126 -13.04 -3.58 -20.21
N MET A 127 -12.31 -4.56 -19.67
CA MET A 127 -12.49 -5.04 -18.30
C MET A 127 -11.13 -5.08 -17.62
N VAL A 128 -11.10 -4.69 -16.36
CA VAL A 128 -9.90 -4.72 -15.53
C VAL A 128 -10.16 -5.65 -14.36
N ILE A 129 -9.21 -6.53 -14.04
CA ILE A 129 -9.27 -7.45 -12.89
C ILE A 129 -7.89 -7.48 -12.24
N ALA A 130 -7.80 -7.45 -10.92
CA ALA A 130 -6.54 -7.59 -10.21
C ALA A 130 -6.34 -9.01 -9.67
N VAL A 131 -5.08 -9.43 -9.59
CA VAL A 131 -4.64 -10.68 -8.98
C VAL A 131 -3.62 -10.36 -7.90
N VAL A 132 -3.90 -10.80 -6.68
CA VAL A 132 -3.12 -10.48 -5.48
C VAL A 132 -3.00 -11.74 -4.64
N GLY A 133 -1.77 -12.18 -4.33
CA GLY A 133 -1.53 -13.41 -3.57
C GLY A 133 -2.17 -14.66 -4.22
N GLY A 134 -2.23 -14.70 -5.55
CA GLY A 134 -2.91 -15.74 -6.31
C GLY A 134 -4.44 -15.69 -6.25
N GLN A 135 -5.04 -14.66 -5.63
CA GLN A 135 -6.49 -14.48 -5.53
C GLN A 135 -6.98 -13.38 -6.48
N LEU A 136 -8.17 -13.58 -7.06
CA LEU A 136 -8.82 -12.55 -7.87
C LEU A 136 -9.45 -11.50 -6.95
N VAL A 137 -9.11 -10.25 -7.21
CA VAL A 137 -9.71 -9.07 -6.59
C VAL A 137 -10.73 -8.49 -7.57
N GLU A 138 -11.86 -8.02 -7.04
CA GLU A 138 -12.89 -7.39 -7.83
C GLU A 138 -12.31 -6.23 -8.65
N GLY A 139 -12.79 -6.09 -9.88
CA GLY A 139 -12.33 -5.07 -10.81
C GLY A 139 -13.49 -4.27 -11.38
N PHE A 140 -13.28 -3.64 -12.53
CA PHE A 140 -14.29 -2.80 -13.16
C PHE A 140 -14.43 -3.09 -14.65
N THR A 141 -15.53 -2.61 -15.23
CA THR A 141 -15.81 -2.72 -16.67
C THR A 141 -16.08 -1.32 -17.23
N GLY A 142 -15.56 -1.06 -18.43
CA GLY A 142 -15.66 0.24 -19.09
C GLY A 142 -14.49 1.17 -18.78
N VAL A 143 -14.59 2.40 -19.28
CA VAL A 143 -13.58 3.44 -19.11
C VAL A 143 -13.92 4.27 -17.88
N LEU A 144 -12.94 4.44 -16.98
CA LEU A 144 -13.06 5.29 -15.80
C LEU A 144 -12.11 6.51 -15.91
N PRO A 145 -12.39 7.62 -15.20
CA PRO A 145 -11.43 8.72 -15.05
C PRO A 145 -10.13 8.24 -14.38
N GLU A 146 -8.99 8.82 -14.76
CA GLU A 146 -7.66 8.48 -14.20
C GLU A 146 -7.65 8.53 -12.66
N THR A 147 -8.36 9.47 -12.05
CA THR A 147 -8.46 9.58 -10.58
C THR A 147 -9.11 8.36 -9.93
N GLN A 148 -10.14 7.77 -10.55
CA GLN A 148 -10.78 6.56 -10.06
C GLN A 148 -9.90 5.32 -10.30
N ILE A 149 -9.16 5.31 -11.42
CA ILE A 149 -8.20 4.25 -11.71
C ILE A 149 -7.06 4.24 -10.68
N ARG A 150 -6.54 5.42 -10.29
CA ARG A 150 -5.56 5.54 -9.19
C ARG A 150 -6.11 4.99 -7.88
N GLN A 151 -7.32 5.40 -7.48
CA GLN A 151 -7.97 4.87 -6.27
C GLN A 151 -8.13 3.34 -6.30
N TYR A 152 -8.44 2.78 -7.47
CA TYR A 152 -8.52 1.33 -7.66
C TYR A 152 -7.15 0.67 -7.47
N VAL A 153 -6.11 1.20 -8.12
CA VAL A 153 -4.71 0.72 -7.98
C VAL A 153 -4.26 0.77 -6.53
N ASP A 154 -4.50 1.87 -5.83
CA ASP A 154 -4.16 2.04 -4.41
C ASP A 154 -4.85 0.99 -3.54
N ALA A 155 -6.14 0.71 -3.81
CA ALA A 155 -6.89 -0.31 -3.09
C ALA A 155 -6.35 -1.73 -3.35
N VAL A 156 -5.95 -2.03 -4.59
CA VAL A 156 -5.34 -3.32 -4.98
C VAL A 156 -3.99 -3.50 -4.28
N LEU A 157 -3.15 -2.48 -4.27
CA LEU A 157 -1.84 -2.51 -3.62
C LEU A 157 -1.96 -2.71 -2.11
N LYS A 158 -2.89 -1.98 -1.47
CA LYS A 158 -3.23 -2.16 -0.06
C LYS A 158 -3.71 -3.58 0.24
N ALA A 159 -4.53 -4.17 -0.63
CA ALA A 159 -4.99 -5.55 -0.49
C ALA A 159 -3.84 -6.57 -0.62
N GLY A 160 -2.77 -6.22 -1.33
CA GLY A 160 -1.57 -7.05 -1.49
C GLY A 160 -0.54 -6.95 -0.38
N GLY A 161 -0.79 -6.13 0.65
CA GLY A 161 0.22 -5.87 1.67
C GLY A 161 1.46 -5.18 1.12
N VAL A 162 1.37 -4.63 -0.10
CA VAL A 162 2.39 -3.75 -0.67
C VAL A 162 2.06 -2.36 -0.13
N GLU A 163 2.85 -1.89 0.83
CA GLU A 163 2.92 -0.46 1.10
C GLU A 163 3.46 0.20 -0.17
N VAL A 164 2.58 0.87 -0.89
CA VAL A 164 2.97 1.70 -2.02
C VAL A 164 3.82 2.81 -1.42
N ALA A 165 5.12 2.77 -1.66
CA ALA A 165 5.93 3.97 -1.50
C ALA A 165 5.23 5.04 -2.35
N ALA A 166 4.69 6.06 -1.68
CA ALA A 166 4.12 7.21 -2.36
C ALA A 166 5.15 7.69 -3.40
N PRO A 167 4.73 8.15 -4.60
CA PRO A 167 5.67 8.60 -5.61
C PRO A 167 6.68 9.56 -4.96
N GLU A 168 7.96 9.18 -4.98
CA GLU A 168 9.04 9.93 -4.35
C GLU A 168 9.02 11.35 -4.94
N ASP A 169 8.62 12.33 -4.13
CA ASP A 169 8.78 13.73 -4.47
C ASP A 169 10.27 14.05 -4.33
N PRO A 170 11.01 14.38 -5.41
CA PRO A 170 12.45 14.61 -5.33
C PRO A 170 12.83 15.76 -4.39
N ARG A 171 11.86 16.59 -3.98
CA ARG A 171 12.07 17.62 -2.95
C ARG A 171 12.37 17.01 -1.57
N LEU A 172 11.93 15.78 -1.30
CA LEU A 172 12.08 15.07 -0.02
C LEU A 172 13.44 14.38 0.15
N ASP A 173 14.15 14.06 -0.95
CA ASP A 173 15.43 13.32 -0.94
C ASP A 173 16.41 13.82 0.15
N ALA A 174 16.62 15.14 0.23
CA ALA A 174 17.55 15.74 1.18
C ALA A 174 17.10 15.57 2.64
N ALA A 175 15.79 15.54 2.90
CA ALA A 175 15.24 15.30 4.23
C ALA A 175 15.35 13.82 4.60
N ASP A 176 15.07 12.92 3.65
CA ASP A 176 15.12 11.48 3.87
C ASP A 176 16.55 10.98 4.10
N ASP A 177 17.53 11.49 3.33
CA ASP A 177 18.96 11.24 3.56
C ASP A 177 19.41 11.68 4.96
N ALA A 178 18.96 12.87 5.39
CA ALA A 178 19.27 13.40 6.71
C ALA A 178 18.64 12.56 7.83
N MET A 179 17.38 12.12 7.65
CA MET A 179 16.72 11.19 8.57
C MET A 179 17.45 9.85 8.66
N MET A 180 17.88 9.28 7.53
CA MET A 180 18.60 8.00 7.48
C MET A 180 19.96 8.08 8.19
N THR A 181 20.63 9.23 8.10
CA THR A 181 21.91 9.47 8.77
C THR A 181 21.77 9.95 10.22
N GLY A 182 20.55 10.20 10.69
CA GLY A 182 20.25 10.72 12.03
C GLY A 182 20.57 12.21 12.22
N ASP A 183 20.82 12.96 11.14
CA ASP A 183 21.01 14.40 11.17
C ASP A 183 19.65 15.11 11.24
N LEU A 184 19.09 15.16 12.45
CA LEU A 184 17.77 15.76 12.71
C LEU A 184 17.75 17.27 12.47
N ASP A 185 18.89 17.97 12.46
CA ASP A 185 18.97 19.40 12.14
C ASP A 185 18.87 19.63 10.63
N ALA A 186 19.59 18.83 9.84
CA ALA A 186 19.49 18.87 8.39
C ALA A 186 18.09 18.46 7.89
N ALA A 187 17.49 17.42 8.48
CA ALA A 187 16.14 16.96 8.13
C ALA A 187 15.09 18.06 8.40
N GLU A 188 15.14 18.69 9.58
CA GLU A 188 14.25 19.80 9.93
C GLU A 188 14.35 20.97 8.94
N ALA A 189 15.58 21.34 8.57
CA ALA A 189 15.83 22.42 7.61
C ALA A 189 15.25 22.09 6.22
N ALA A 190 15.40 20.84 5.76
CA ALA A 190 14.88 20.37 4.49
C ALA A 190 13.34 20.38 4.46
N TYR A 191 12.66 19.79 5.44
CA TYR A 191 11.19 19.81 5.50
C TYR A 191 10.64 21.24 5.62
N ARG A 192 11.26 22.11 6.42
CA ARG A 192 10.83 23.52 6.52
C ARG A 192 11.00 24.28 5.22
N LYS A 193 12.03 23.98 4.43
CA LYS A 193 12.19 24.58 3.11
C LYS A 193 11.03 24.21 2.19
N ILE A 194 10.62 22.93 2.18
CA ILE A 194 9.46 22.47 1.41
C ILE A 194 8.20 23.19 1.87
N LEU A 195 7.95 23.27 3.19
CA LEU A 195 6.78 23.94 3.74
C LEU A 195 6.76 25.46 3.50
N ALA A 196 7.93 26.11 3.37
CA ALA A 196 7.99 27.52 2.99
C ALA A 196 7.54 27.75 1.53
N GLU A 197 7.80 26.80 0.64
CA GLU A 197 7.38 26.84 -0.76
C GLU A 197 5.94 26.30 -0.95
N SER A 198 5.56 25.29 -0.17
CA SER A 198 4.29 24.57 -0.22
C SER A 198 3.73 24.36 1.19
N PRO A 199 3.06 25.36 1.79
CA PRO A 199 2.58 25.28 3.17
C PRO A 199 1.54 24.20 3.48
N GLN A 200 0.97 23.56 2.44
CA GLN A 200 -0.01 22.47 2.55
C GLN A 200 0.58 21.12 2.13
N ASP A 201 1.91 21.01 2.09
CA ASP A 201 2.60 19.77 1.79
C ASP A 201 2.55 18.82 2.99
N HIS A 202 1.60 17.88 2.94
CA HIS A 202 1.35 16.96 4.05
C HIS A 202 2.51 16.00 4.32
N ALA A 203 3.30 15.65 3.30
CA ALA A 203 4.47 14.78 3.48
C ALA A 203 5.55 15.53 4.29
N ALA A 204 5.85 16.77 3.92
CA ALA A 204 6.78 17.60 4.67
C ALA A 204 6.28 17.96 6.08
N GLU A 205 4.97 18.16 6.26
CA GLU A 205 4.36 18.38 7.58
C GLU A 205 4.53 17.16 8.49
N SER A 206 4.24 15.96 7.97
CA SER A 206 4.38 14.70 8.70
C SER A 206 5.84 14.38 9.02
N GLY A 207 6.75 14.59 8.05
CA GLY A 207 8.19 14.42 8.23
C GLY A 207 8.77 15.35 9.28
N LEU A 208 8.37 16.63 9.29
CA LEU A 208 8.77 17.57 10.34
C LEU A 208 8.28 17.14 11.73
N ALA A 209 7.03 16.71 11.84
CA ALA A 209 6.50 16.17 13.11
C ALA A 209 7.26 14.91 13.57
N GLN A 210 7.71 14.07 12.63
CA GLN A 210 8.52 12.90 12.91
C GLN A 210 9.91 13.29 13.43
N VAL A 211 10.58 14.29 12.84
CA VAL A 211 11.85 14.84 13.36
C VAL A 211 11.69 15.30 14.82
N GLU A 212 10.63 16.05 15.12
CA GLU A 212 10.36 16.51 16.47
C GLU A 212 10.12 15.36 17.46
N LEU A 213 9.43 14.29 17.02
CA LEU A 213 9.24 13.08 17.80
C LEU A 213 10.59 12.39 18.11
N TYR A 214 11.43 12.18 17.10
CA TYR A 214 12.76 11.60 17.29
C TYR A 214 13.61 12.43 18.25
N ARG A 215 13.58 13.77 18.17
CA ARG A 215 14.29 14.65 19.10
C ARG A 215 13.87 14.46 20.56
N ARG A 216 12.58 14.26 20.82
CA ARG A 216 12.06 14.06 22.19
C ARG A 216 12.50 12.73 22.81
N VAL A 217 12.68 11.70 21.99
CA VAL A 217 13.01 10.34 22.47
C VAL A 217 14.51 10.02 22.38
N THR A 218 15.27 10.71 21.53
CA THR A 218 16.71 10.46 21.38
C THR A 218 17.44 10.64 22.71
N GLY A 219 18.16 9.62 23.16
CA GLY A 219 18.90 9.62 24.42
C GLY A 219 18.05 9.33 25.66
N VAL A 220 16.75 9.04 25.50
CA VAL A 220 15.86 8.66 26.61
C VAL A 220 16.01 7.16 26.94
N ASP A 221 16.05 6.86 28.24
CA ASP A 221 15.91 5.48 28.75
C ASP A 221 14.43 5.09 28.71
N ALA A 222 14.04 4.35 27.67
CA ALA A 222 12.65 4.01 27.39
C ALA A 222 11.99 3.22 28.54
N GLU A 223 12.71 2.28 29.15
CA GLU A 223 12.18 1.46 30.24
C GLU A 223 11.85 2.33 31.46
N LYS A 224 12.76 3.23 31.84
CA LYS A 224 12.52 4.16 32.96
C LYS A 224 11.41 5.15 32.67
N ALA A 225 11.33 5.67 31.44
CA ALA A 225 10.28 6.60 31.03
C ALA A 225 8.89 5.95 31.11
N LEU A 226 8.74 4.74 30.58
CA LEU A 226 7.50 3.96 30.66
C LEU A 226 7.15 3.60 32.11
N ALA A 227 8.13 3.21 32.92
CA ALA A 227 7.93 2.91 34.34
C ALA A 227 7.46 4.14 35.14
N ARG A 228 8.03 5.33 34.87
CA ARG A 228 7.59 6.60 35.47
C ARG A 228 6.13 6.89 35.13
N ALA A 229 5.75 6.77 33.86
CA ALA A 229 4.37 6.98 33.41
C ALA A 229 3.40 5.95 34.00
N ALA A 230 3.84 4.72 34.24
CA ALA A 230 3.01 3.70 34.89
C ALA A 230 2.85 3.94 36.39
N ALA A 231 3.88 4.47 37.06
CA ALA A 231 3.86 4.76 38.49
C ALA A 231 3.00 5.97 38.85
N ASP A 232 2.95 6.98 37.97
CA ASP A 232 2.18 8.20 38.18
C ASP A 232 1.32 8.56 36.93
N PRO A 233 0.03 8.18 36.92
CA PRO A 233 -0.88 8.55 35.84
C PRO A 233 -1.14 10.06 35.70
N ASP A 234 -0.87 10.87 36.71
CA ASP A 234 -1.12 12.32 36.68
C ASP A 234 0.12 13.12 36.27
N ASP A 235 1.29 12.46 36.17
CA ASP A 235 2.51 13.03 35.58
C ASP A 235 2.37 13.14 34.05
N LEU A 236 1.81 14.26 33.59
CA LEU A 236 1.49 14.49 32.18
C LEU A 236 2.72 14.48 31.28
N GLU A 237 3.86 14.99 31.77
CA GLU A 237 5.12 14.93 31.02
C GLU A 237 5.57 13.48 30.80
N ALA A 238 5.48 12.65 31.84
CA ALA A 238 5.77 11.22 31.70
C ALA A 238 4.78 10.52 30.75
N GLN A 239 3.49 10.88 30.78
CA GLN A 239 2.51 10.35 29.84
C GLN A 239 2.82 10.74 28.38
N GLN A 240 3.23 11.97 28.14
CA GLN A 240 3.61 12.46 26.80
C GLN A 240 4.85 11.74 26.27
N LEU A 241 5.89 11.60 27.11
CA LEU A 241 7.11 10.90 26.71
C LEU A 241 6.88 9.39 26.50
N ALA A 242 6.04 8.76 27.34
CA ALA A 242 5.65 7.37 27.15
C ALA A 242 4.90 7.18 25.83
N ALA A 243 3.98 8.09 25.48
CA ALA A 243 3.27 8.06 24.20
C ALA A 243 4.22 8.23 23.01
N ASP A 244 5.22 9.11 23.11
CA ASP A 244 6.25 9.27 22.08
C ASP A 244 7.03 7.97 21.84
N ILE A 245 7.45 7.29 22.91
CA ILE A 245 8.16 6.00 22.85
C ILE A 245 7.26 4.92 22.24
N GLU A 246 5.99 4.87 22.64
CA GLU A 246 5.01 3.91 22.13
C GLU A 246 4.80 4.10 20.62
N VAL A 247 4.64 5.33 20.12
CA VAL A 247 4.54 5.61 18.68
C VAL A 247 5.78 5.13 17.94
N LEU A 248 6.99 5.45 18.41
CA LEU A 248 8.24 4.98 17.78
C LEU A 248 8.41 3.45 17.84
N SER A 249 7.77 2.79 18.79
CA SER A 249 7.78 1.33 18.95
C SER A 249 6.68 0.62 18.15
N GLY A 250 5.92 1.36 17.32
CA GLY A 250 4.81 0.82 16.52
C GLY A 250 3.52 0.58 17.32
N GLN A 251 3.40 1.15 18.52
CA GLN A 251 2.27 1.03 19.44
C GLN A 251 1.46 2.34 19.47
N ALA A 252 1.18 2.89 18.29
CA ALA A 252 0.45 4.15 18.16
C ALA A 252 -0.97 4.12 18.79
N PRO A 253 -1.78 3.05 18.65
CA PRO A 253 -3.07 2.97 19.31
C PRO A 253 -2.99 3.14 20.83
N GLU A 254 -2.02 2.48 21.48
CA GLU A 254 -1.77 2.55 22.92
C GLU A 254 -1.35 3.97 23.34
N ALA A 255 -0.46 4.60 22.56
CA ALA A 255 -0.05 5.99 22.76
C ALA A 255 -1.23 6.96 22.71
N TYR A 256 -2.12 6.77 21.75
CA TYR A 256 -3.30 7.61 21.59
C TYR A 256 -4.29 7.41 22.75
N GLU A 257 -4.54 6.18 23.16
CA GLU A 257 -5.38 5.88 24.32
C GLU A 257 -4.82 6.50 25.61
N ARG A 258 -3.49 6.42 25.81
CA ARG A 258 -2.79 7.04 26.94
C ARG A 258 -3.03 8.55 26.99
N LEU A 259 -2.81 9.26 25.88
CA LEU A 259 -2.98 10.70 25.86
C LEU A 259 -4.45 11.13 25.94
N VAL A 260 -5.38 10.37 25.35
CA VAL A 260 -6.82 10.62 25.56
C VAL A 260 -7.20 10.47 27.04
N ALA A 261 -6.65 9.47 27.74
CA ALA A 261 -6.88 9.30 29.17
C ALA A 261 -6.27 10.46 29.98
N ALA A 262 -5.07 10.93 29.63
CA ALA A 262 -4.43 12.09 30.25
C ALA A 262 -5.22 13.39 30.01
N VAL A 263 -5.81 13.58 28.82
CA VAL A 263 -6.72 14.71 28.53
C VAL A 263 -7.96 14.69 29.44
N ARG A 264 -8.52 13.50 29.73
CA ARG A 264 -9.69 13.36 30.63
C ARG A 264 -9.37 13.73 32.08
N ARG A 265 -8.13 13.47 32.53
CA ARG A 265 -7.70 13.74 33.92
C ARG A 265 -7.23 15.18 34.13
N SER A 266 -6.72 15.83 33.09
CA SER A 266 -6.18 17.19 33.15
C SER A 266 -7.26 18.27 32.94
N SER A 267 -6.93 19.53 33.24
CA SER A 267 -7.81 20.69 33.01
C SER A 267 -7.00 21.94 32.62
N GLY A 268 -7.68 22.98 32.13
CA GLY A 268 -7.02 24.24 31.76
C GLY A 268 -5.88 24.07 30.76
N ASP A 269 -4.76 24.76 31.01
CA ASP A 269 -3.58 24.78 30.13
C ASP A 269 -2.90 23.41 30.03
N GLU A 270 -2.94 22.60 31.10
CA GLU A 270 -2.40 21.25 31.10
C GLU A 270 -3.16 20.35 30.11
N ARG A 271 -4.49 20.43 30.11
CA ARG A 271 -5.32 19.70 29.13
C ARG A 271 -5.01 20.12 27.71
N ASP A 272 -4.81 21.43 27.49
CA ASP A 272 -4.47 21.95 26.17
C ASP A 272 -3.10 21.48 25.70
N SER A 273 -2.12 21.41 26.61
CA SER A 273 -0.78 20.87 26.34
C SER A 273 -0.84 19.41 25.86
N VAL A 274 -1.49 18.54 26.62
CA VAL A 274 -1.62 17.11 26.26
C VAL A 274 -2.41 16.94 24.97
N ARG A 275 -3.47 17.74 24.77
CA ARG A 275 -4.25 17.75 23.53
C ARG A 275 -3.36 18.09 22.33
N LYS A 276 -2.56 19.15 22.41
CA LYS A 276 -1.63 19.55 21.33
C LYS A 276 -0.61 18.47 21.04
N HIS A 277 -0.09 17.80 22.06
CA HIS A 277 0.84 16.66 21.89
C HIS A 277 0.18 15.48 21.18
N LEU A 278 -1.06 15.14 21.52
CA LEU A 278 -1.78 14.09 20.81
C LEU A 278 -2.01 14.47 19.33
N LEU A 279 -2.30 15.74 19.05
CA LEU A 279 -2.45 16.22 17.68
C LEU A 279 -1.14 16.15 16.88
N SER A 280 0.01 16.44 17.49
CA SER A 280 1.30 16.28 16.79
C SER A 280 1.59 14.82 16.47
N LEU A 281 1.24 13.88 17.34
CA LEU A 281 1.36 12.44 17.04
C LEU A 281 0.38 11.95 15.97
N PHE A 282 -0.76 12.62 15.77
CA PHE A 282 -1.61 12.36 14.61
C PHE A 282 -0.98 12.88 13.31
N THR A 283 -0.27 14.02 13.37
CA THR A 283 0.46 14.54 12.22
C THR A 283 1.57 13.59 11.79
N VAL A 284 2.28 12.94 12.73
CA VAL A 284 3.29 11.92 12.40
C VAL A 284 2.71 10.76 11.59
N ALA A 285 1.51 10.29 11.93
CA ALA A 285 0.87 9.17 11.22
C ALA A 285 0.25 9.59 9.87
N GLY A 286 0.07 10.89 9.62
CA GLY A 286 -0.58 11.40 8.44
C GLY A 286 -2.13 11.30 8.47
N PRO A 287 -2.80 11.88 7.46
CA PRO A 287 -4.26 12.04 7.46
C PRO A 287 -5.06 10.75 7.24
N ASP A 288 -4.47 9.73 6.61
CA ASP A 288 -5.15 8.50 6.17
C ASP A 288 -5.06 7.34 7.18
N ASP A 289 -4.40 7.55 8.32
CA ASP A 289 -4.25 6.53 9.35
C ASP A 289 -5.58 6.24 10.07
N SER A 290 -5.97 4.96 10.06
CA SER A 290 -7.25 4.51 10.64
C SER A 290 -7.30 4.59 12.17
N ALA A 291 -6.16 4.46 12.86
CA ALA A 291 -6.06 4.61 14.31
C ALA A 291 -6.26 6.08 14.72
N VAL A 292 -5.75 7.03 13.93
CA VAL A 292 -6.01 8.47 14.11
C VAL A 292 -7.51 8.77 14.06
N ALA A 293 -8.25 8.20 13.11
CA ALA A 293 -9.70 8.41 13.02
C ALA A 293 -10.48 7.89 14.26
N SER A 294 -10.02 6.80 14.88
CA SER A 294 -10.58 6.31 16.14
C SER A 294 -10.23 7.22 17.32
N ALA A 295 -8.96 7.60 17.42
CA ALA A 295 -8.46 8.43 18.50
C ALA A 295 -9.08 9.85 18.50
N ARG A 296 -9.28 10.47 17.32
CA ARG A 296 -9.98 11.76 17.19
C ARG A 296 -11.41 11.73 17.76
N ARG A 297 -12.15 10.64 17.53
CA ARG A 297 -13.49 10.44 18.11
C ARG A 297 -13.43 10.28 19.63
N ALA A 298 -12.43 9.57 20.15
CA ALA A 298 -12.23 9.39 21.58
C ALA A 298 -11.80 10.69 22.29
N LEU A 299 -10.96 11.50 21.64
CA LEU A 299 -10.55 12.83 22.09
C LEU A 299 -11.74 13.79 22.15
N ALA A 300 -12.58 13.82 21.10
CA ALA A 300 -13.77 14.68 21.11
C ALA A 300 -14.68 14.37 22.32
N ARG A 301 -14.90 13.09 22.63
CA ARG A 301 -15.66 12.64 23.82
C ARG A 301 -14.96 12.91 25.16
N ALA A 302 -13.65 13.18 25.15
CA ALA A 302 -12.90 13.54 26.35
C ALA A 302 -12.98 15.05 26.65
N LEU A 303 -13.25 15.86 25.63
CA LEU A 303 -13.31 17.32 25.73
C LEU A 303 -14.72 17.87 26.03
N PHE A 304 -15.77 17.10 25.70
CA PHE A 304 -17.19 17.46 25.83
C PHE A 304 -17.98 16.35 26.53
#